data_AF-R1B5P2-F1
#
_entry.id   AF-R1B5P2-F1
#
_cell.length_a   1.000
_cell.length_b   1.000
_cell.length_c   1.000
_cell.angle_alpha   90.00
_cell.angle_beta   90.00
_cell.angle_gamma   90.00
#
_symmetry.space_group_name_H-M   'P 1'
#
loop_
_entity.id
_entity.type
_entity.pdbx_description
1 polymer ?
#
loop_
_entity_poly.entity_id
_entity_poly.type
_entity_poly.pdbx_seq_one_letter_code
_entity_poly.pdbx_strand_id
1 'polypeptide(L)'
;MRSYHALTPPPKPHVVFALADDFGWANFGAHRAAGEQGAAEAQTPFLDGLLREGIELRRYYTYKICSPSRSALQSGRLPVHVNTANSAVSIFNESDPVSGYAGVPRNMTCVANKLAAAGYDTHFVGKWDAGMATPRHTPLGRGYSSMYGYYQHANDYWTKGEGEPSLREPQRGFEATGEVDVCLNHFTDLSEANATYFGGVRLISN
;
A
#
# COMPACT_ATOMS: atom_id res chain seq x y z
N MET A 1 -14.73 -50.48 -15.55
CA MET A 1 -14.49 -49.02 -15.65
C MET A 1 -14.20 -48.49 -14.26
N ARG A 2 -13.00 -47.96 -13.99
CA ARG A 2 -12.74 -47.21 -12.75
C ARG A 2 -13.27 -45.80 -12.94
N SER A 3 -14.27 -45.40 -12.16
CA SER A 3 -14.72 -44.01 -12.12
C SER A 3 -13.67 -43.20 -11.36
N TYR A 4 -12.98 -42.31 -12.06
CA TYR A 4 -12.18 -41.30 -11.42
C TYR A 4 -13.14 -40.26 -10.84
N HIS A 5 -13.31 -40.23 -9.52
CA HIS A 5 -13.91 -39.08 -8.86
C HIS A 5 -13.02 -37.88 -9.17
N ALA A 6 -13.58 -36.88 -9.87
CA ALA A 6 -12.90 -35.60 -10.04
C ALA A 6 -12.63 -35.03 -8.65
N LEU A 7 -11.36 -34.92 -8.28
CA LEU A 7 -10.96 -34.27 -7.04
C LEU A 7 -11.43 -32.82 -7.12
N THR A 8 -12.23 -32.39 -6.15
CA THR A 8 -12.58 -30.97 -6.01
C THR A 8 -11.27 -30.19 -5.90
N PRO A 9 -11.02 -29.20 -6.78
CA PRO A 9 -9.80 -28.41 -6.67
C PRO A 9 -9.72 -27.79 -5.28
N PRO A 10 -8.53 -27.74 -4.67
CA PRO A 10 -8.37 -27.17 -3.34
C PRO A 10 -8.86 -25.73 -3.33
N PRO A 11 -9.41 -25.26 -2.19
CA PRO A 11 -9.85 -23.88 -2.07
C PRO A 11 -8.67 -22.93 -2.38
N LYS A 12 -8.98 -21.81 -3.03
CA LYS A 12 -7.97 -20.79 -3.34
C LYS A 12 -7.37 -20.26 -2.02
N PRO A 13 -6.04 -20.13 -1.91
CA PRO A 13 -5.42 -19.62 -0.70
C PRO A 13 -5.69 -18.12 -0.57
N HIS A 14 -5.84 -17.62 0.66
CA HIS A 14 -5.80 -16.18 0.93
C HIS A 14 -4.36 -15.67 0.76
N VAL A 15 -4.22 -14.48 0.19
CA VAL A 15 -2.91 -13.83 -0.02
C VAL A 15 -2.87 -12.57 0.84
N VAL A 16 -1.91 -12.53 1.77
CA VAL A 16 -1.67 -11.37 2.64
C VAL A 16 -0.27 -10.85 2.37
N PHE A 17 -0.15 -9.55 2.08
CA PHE A 17 1.13 -8.88 1.87
C PHE A 17 1.26 -7.72 2.85
N ALA A 18 2.18 -7.85 3.81
CA ALA A 18 2.49 -6.81 4.79
C ALA A 18 3.76 -6.07 4.38
N LEU A 19 3.67 -4.74 4.25
CA LEU A 19 4.79 -3.88 3.87
C LEU A 19 5.11 -2.89 4.99
N ALA A 20 6.25 -3.05 5.64
CA ALA A 20 6.77 -2.10 6.61
C ALA A 20 7.49 -0.93 5.90
N ASP A 21 7.40 0.27 6.46
CA ASP A 21 8.01 1.50 5.94
C ASP A 21 9.30 1.80 6.71
N ASP A 22 10.39 2.08 5.99
CA ASP A 22 11.73 2.32 6.55
C ASP A 22 12.23 1.27 7.56
N PHE A 23 11.82 0.01 7.36
CA PHE A 23 12.22 -1.10 8.21
C PHE A 23 13.62 -1.62 7.86
N GLY A 24 14.63 -1.10 8.57
CA GLY A 24 16.04 -1.43 8.36
C GLY A 24 16.37 -2.90 8.63
N TRP A 25 17.45 -3.38 7.99
CA TRP A 25 17.88 -4.79 8.09
C TRP A 25 18.10 -5.27 9.54
N ALA A 26 18.68 -4.42 10.39
CA ALA A 26 18.93 -4.71 11.80
C ALA A 26 17.75 -4.40 12.74
N ASN A 27 16.59 -3.98 12.20
CA ASN A 27 15.35 -3.81 12.98
C ASN A 27 14.53 -5.11 13.07
N PHE A 28 14.94 -6.15 12.33
CA PHE A 28 14.40 -7.50 12.47
C PHE A 28 15.25 -8.29 13.48
N GLY A 29 14.63 -8.75 14.57
CA GLY A 29 15.32 -9.45 15.66
C GLY A 29 16.13 -10.66 15.19
N ALA A 30 15.59 -11.45 14.27
CA ALA A 30 16.27 -12.60 13.66
C ALA A 30 17.58 -12.27 12.92
N HIS A 31 17.82 -11.00 12.56
CA HIS A 31 19.04 -10.56 11.90
C HIS A 31 20.13 -10.07 12.86
N ARG A 32 19.84 -10.04 14.17
CA ARG A 32 20.82 -9.68 15.20
C ARG A 32 21.37 -10.93 15.86
N ALA A 33 22.68 -11.07 15.95
CA ALA A 33 23.25 -12.24 16.63
C ALA A 33 23.25 -12.05 18.16
N ALA A 34 22.98 -13.14 18.89
CA ALA A 34 23.09 -13.15 20.34
C ALA A 34 24.54 -12.83 20.77
N GLY A 35 24.71 -11.83 21.63
CA GLY A 35 26.02 -11.38 22.10
C GLY A 35 26.63 -10.22 21.31
N GLU A 36 26.01 -9.78 20.21
CA GLU A 36 26.37 -8.52 19.55
C GLU A 36 25.84 -7.31 20.34
N GLN A 37 26.55 -6.19 20.24
CA GLN A 37 26.10 -4.93 20.85
C GLN A 37 24.74 -4.53 20.26
N GLY A 38 23.78 -4.28 21.14
CA GLY A 38 22.42 -3.91 20.76
C GLY A 38 21.50 -5.09 20.45
N ALA A 39 21.90 -6.36 20.64
CA ALA A 39 21.05 -7.53 20.36
C ALA A 39 19.63 -7.47 20.99
N ALA A 40 19.45 -6.69 22.06
CA ALA A 40 18.17 -6.47 22.72
C ALA A 40 17.39 -5.22 22.22
N GLU A 41 17.91 -4.44 21.29
CA GLU A 41 17.29 -3.19 20.81
C GLU A 41 16.07 -3.42 19.91
N ALA A 42 16.04 -4.54 19.17
CA ALA A 42 14.94 -4.93 18.31
C ALA A 42 14.47 -6.34 18.67
N GLN A 43 13.27 -6.44 19.23
CA GLN A 43 12.63 -7.71 19.58
C GLN A 43 11.35 -7.87 18.76
N THR A 44 11.30 -8.89 17.90
CA THR A 44 10.20 -9.11 16.95
C THR A 44 9.62 -10.52 17.05
N PRO A 45 9.20 -10.98 18.24
CA PRO A 45 8.90 -12.38 18.50
C PRO A 45 7.82 -12.98 17.57
N PHE A 46 6.87 -12.18 17.11
CA PHE A 46 5.86 -12.62 16.13
C PHE A 46 6.46 -12.84 14.73
N LEU A 47 7.31 -11.93 14.26
CA LEU A 47 8.00 -12.08 12.97
C LEU A 47 9.04 -13.22 13.03
N ASP A 48 9.73 -13.36 14.16
CA ASP A 48 10.66 -14.46 14.41
C ASP A 48 9.90 -15.81 14.38
N GLY A 49 8.67 -15.83 14.92
CA GLY A 49 7.73 -16.95 14.80
C GLY A 49 7.40 -17.31 13.36
N LEU A 50 6.99 -16.33 12.55
CA LEU A 50 6.70 -16.52 11.13
C LEU A 50 7.91 -17.05 10.35
N LEU A 51 9.12 -16.59 10.68
CA LEU A 51 10.34 -17.05 10.05
C LEU A 51 10.65 -18.53 10.38
N ARG A 52 10.45 -18.96 11.64
CA ARG A 52 10.69 -20.37 12.04
C ARG A 52 9.85 -21.37 11.25
N GLU A 53 8.66 -20.97 10.82
CA GLU A 53 7.72 -21.81 10.06
C GLU A 53 7.72 -21.49 8.56
N GLY A 54 8.50 -20.48 8.14
CA GLY A 54 8.46 -19.90 6.81
C GLY A 54 9.81 -19.92 6.10
N ILE A 55 9.96 -19.00 5.14
CA ILE A 55 11.16 -18.85 4.31
C ILE A 55 11.64 -17.40 4.38
N GLU A 56 12.93 -17.22 4.69
CA GLU A 56 13.59 -15.93 4.58
C GLU A 56 14.09 -15.67 3.15
N LEU A 57 13.75 -14.52 2.59
CA LEU A 57 14.31 -14.08 1.30
C LEU A 57 15.54 -13.20 1.51
N ARG A 58 16.70 -13.80 1.76
CA ARG A 58 17.98 -13.09 2.05
C ARG A 58 18.53 -12.22 0.90
N ARG A 59 17.96 -12.36 -0.30
CA ARG A 59 18.32 -11.62 -1.52
C ARG A 59 17.08 -11.01 -2.15
N TYR A 60 16.22 -10.42 -1.31
CA TYR A 60 15.06 -9.64 -1.72
C TYR A 60 15.43 -8.16 -1.78
N TYR A 61 15.06 -7.48 -2.87
CA TYR A 61 15.45 -6.10 -3.11
C TYR A 61 14.22 -5.27 -3.48
N THR A 62 14.18 -4.05 -2.93
CA THR A 62 13.21 -3.01 -3.29
C THR A 62 13.92 -1.86 -3.98
N TYR A 63 13.18 -0.83 -4.41
CA TYR A 63 13.81 0.44 -4.75
C TYR A 63 14.23 1.19 -3.47
N LYS A 64 15.06 2.21 -3.65
CA LYS A 64 15.69 2.96 -2.54
C LYS A 64 14.75 3.93 -1.80
N ILE A 65 13.52 4.13 -2.26
CA ILE A 65 12.58 5.10 -1.66
C ILE A 65 11.12 4.67 -1.88
N CYS A 66 10.23 5.20 -1.05
CA CYS A 66 8.83 4.80 -0.88
C CYS A 66 8.03 4.72 -2.19
N SER A 67 7.74 5.86 -2.83
CA SER A 67 6.78 5.89 -3.96
C SER A 67 7.17 4.98 -5.12
N PRO A 68 8.44 4.98 -5.58
CA PRO A 68 8.90 4.06 -6.61
C PRO A 68 8.78 2.57 -6.23
N SER A 69 9.14 2.21 -4.99
CA SER A 69 9.01 0.82 -4.51
C SER A 69 7.56 0.36 -4.51
N ARG A 70 6.65 1.20 -4.01
CA ARG A 70 5.21 0.90 -3.95
C ARG A 70 4.60 0.85 -5.35
N SER A 71 4.98 1.77 -6.23
CA SER A 71 4.54 1.78 -7.62
C SER A 71 5.02 0.53 -8.39
N ALA A 72 6.25 0.08 -8.14
CA ALA A 72 6.80 -1.15 -8.71
C ALA A 72 6.07 -2.39 -8.18
N LEU A 73 5.82 -2.47 -6.88
CA LEU A 73 5.03 -3.54 -6.25
C LEU A 73 3.64 -3.65 -6.88
N GLN A 74 2.95 -2.51 -7.04
CA GLN A 74 1.59 -2.48 -7.58
C GLN A 74 1.53 -2.87 -9.05
N SER A 75 2.48 -2.41 -9.87
CA SER A 75 2.47 -2.65 -11.33
C SER A 75 3.20 -3.92 -11.76
N GLY A 76 4.05 -4.49 -10.92
CA GLY A 76 4.96 -5.59 -11.28
C GLY A 76 6.05 -5.17 -12.28
N ARG A 77 6.39 -3.88 -12.33
CA ARG A 77 7.37 -3.30 -13.29
C ARG A 77 8.52 -2.63 -12.55
N LEU A 78 9.68 -2.59 -13.19
CA LEU A 78 10.83 -1.86 -12.65
C LEU A 78 10.49 -0.36 -12.49
N PRO A 79 10.97 0.31 -11.43
CA PRO A 79 10.73 1.73 -11.18
C PRO A 79 10.97 2.65 -12.39
N VAL A 80 12.00 2.38 -13.20
CA VAL A 80 12.31 3.14 -14.42
C VAL A 80 11.19 3.17 -15.46
N HIS A 81 10.27 2.19 -15.42
CA HIS A 81 9.12 2.14 -16.32
C HIS A 81 7.84 2.71 -15.70
N VAL A 82 7.87 3.12 -14.42
CA VAL A 82 6.65 3.46 -13.66
C VAL A 82 6.80 4.82 -13.00
N ASN A 83 7.70 4.90 -12.02
CA ASN A 83 7.97 6.08 -11.23
C ASN A 83 9.35 5.91 -10.55
N THR A 84 10.27 6.84 -10.79
CA THR A 84 11.58 6.91 -10.12
C THR A 84 11.70 8.09 -9.16
N ALA A 85 10.68 8.94 -9.11
CA ALA A 85 10.65 10.15 -8.30
C ALA A 85 9.84 9.92 -7.01
N ASN A 86 10.11 10.75 -6.00
CA ASN A 86 9.31 10.86 -4.79
C ASN A 86 8.69 12.26 -4.72
N SER A 87 8.09 12.66 -5.85
CA SER A 87 7.35 13.92 -6.00
C SER A 87 6.01 13.83 -5.29
N ALA A 88 5.45 14.99 -4.90
CA ALA A 88 4.16 15.03 -4.23
C ALA A 88 3.09 14.24 -5.01
N VAL A 89 2.43 13.30 -4.33
CA VAL A 89 1.52 12.30 -4.91
C VAL A 89 0.30 12.89 -5.63
N SER A 90 0.00 14.18 -5.40
CA SER A 90 -1.07 14.92 -6.06
C SER A 90 -0.67 15.56 -7.39
N ILE A 91 0.63 15.63 -7.71
CA ILE A 91 1.10 16.26 -8.95
C ILE A 91 0.62 15.47 -10.16
N PHE A 92 0.06 16.19 -11.12
CA PHE A 92 -0.38 15.67 -12.41
C PHE A 92 0.10 16.56 -13.55
N ASN A 93 0.24 15.98 -14.73
CA ASN A 93 0.52 16.72 -15.95
C ASN A 93 -0.77 16.81 -16.77
N GLU A 94 -1.31 18.02 -16.97
CA GLU A 94 -2.51 18.24 -17.78
C GLU A 94 -2.31 17.81 -19.25
N SER A 95 -1.12 18.07 -19.78
CA SER A 95 -0.76 17.76 -21.17
C SER A 95 -0.44 16.29 -21.41
N ASP A 96 -0.15 15.54 -20.35
CA ASP A 96 0.01 14.09 -20.38
C ASP A 96 -0.60 13.49 -19.12
N PRO A 97 -1.94 13.32 -19.11
CA PRO A 97 -2.61 12.87 -17.92
C PRO A 97 -2.35 11.38 -17.68
N VAL A 98 -1.75 10.66 -18.63
CA VAL A 98 -1.54 9.21 -18.57
C VAL A 98 -0.24 8.85 -17.87
N SER A 99 0.81 9.66 -18.01
CA SER A 99 2.08 9.40 -17.34
C SER A 99 1.95 9.54 -15.82
N GLY A 100 2.46 8.51 -15.13
CA GLY A 100 2.43 8.38 -13.68
C GLY A 100 3.44 9.29 -12.98
N TYR A 101 3.45 10.59 -13.29
CA TYR A 101 4.49 11.52 -12.82
C TYR A 101 4.72 11.47 -11.29
N ALA A 102 3.67 11.22 -10.50
CA ALA A 102 3.75 11.01 -9.06
C ALA A 102 3.13 9.67 -8.61
N GLY A 103 3.12 8.64 -9.47
CA GLY A 103 2.46 7.36 -9.16
C GLY A 103 2.48 6.33 -10.29
N VAL A 104 1.59 5.33 -10.24
CA VAL A 104 1.49 4.33 -11.31
C VAL A 104 0.78 4.94 -12.54
N PRO A 105 1.29 4.82 -13.79
CA PRO A 105 0.57 5.26 -14.98
C PRO A 105 -0.83 4.64 -15.11
N ARG A 106 -1.85 5.41 -15.51
CA ARG A 106 -3.28 5.00 -15.42
C ARG A 106 -3.69 3.84 -16.33
N ASN A 107 -2.93 3.57 -17.37
CA ASN A 107 -3.15 2.46 -18.30
C ASN A 107 -2.43 1.16 -17.88
N MET A 108 -1.68 1.19 -16.76
CA MET A 108 -1.03 -0.02 -16.23
C MET A 108 -1.97 -0.78 -15.30
N THR A 109 -2.11 -2.08 -15.58
CA THR A 109 -2.81 -3.02 -14.71
C THR A 109 -2.02 -3.26 -13.44
N CYS A 110 -2.66 -3.14 -12.28
CA CYS A 110 -2.05 -3.41 -10.99
C CYS A 110 -2.35 -4.84 -10.48
N VAL A 111 -1.59 -5.27 -9.46
CA VAL A 111 -1.72 -6.58 -8.82
C VAL A 111 -3.14 -6.84 -8.34
N ALA A 112 -3.82 -5.83 -7.77
CA ALA A 112 -5.20 -5.97 -7.31
C ALA A 112 -6.17 -6.20 -8.47
N ASN A 113 -5.99 -5.54 -9.63
CA ASN A 113 -6.79 -5.87 -10.83
C ASN A 113 -6.61 -7.33 -11.25
N LYS A 114 -5.40 -7.88 -11.16
CA LYS A 114 -5.12 -9.28 -11.51
C LYS A 114 -5.74 -10.26 -10.51
N LEU A 115 -5.65 -9.96 -9.22
CA LEU A 115 -6.27 -10.76 -8.17
C LEU A 115 -7.80 -10.73 -8.28
N ALA A 116 -8.40 -9.56 -8.48
CA ALA A 116 -9.84 -9.42 -8.70
C ALA A 116 -10.32 -10.21 -9.92
N ALA A 117 -9.59 -10.15 -11.05
CA ALA A 117 -9.89 -10.97 -12.23
C ALA A 117 -9.78 -12.48 -11.97
N ALA A 118 -8.98 -12.90 -10.99
CA ALA A 118 -8.89 -14.29 -10.54
C ALA A 118 -9.96 -14.67 -9.50
N GLY A 119 -10.90 -13.76 -9.18
CA GLY A 119 -12.00 -13.97 -8.24
C GLY A 119 -11.60 -13.86 -6.77
N TYR A 120 -10.62 -13.00 -6.46
CA TYR A 120 -10.29 -12.60 -5.10
C TYR A 120 -11.00 -11.31 -4.72
N ASP A 121 -11.42 -11.20 -3.45
CA ASP A 121 -11.74 -9.92 -2.84
C ASP A 121 -10.45 -9.19 -2.43
N THR A 122 -10.31 -7.94 -2.85
CA THR A 122 -9.05 -7.18 -2.78
C THR A 122 -9.17 -5.97 -1.85
N HIS A 123 -8.48 -6.03 -0.71
CA HIS A 123 -8.55 -4.97 0.31
C HIS A 123 -7.18 -4.32 0.51
N PHE A 124 -7.14 -2.98 0.63
CA PHE A 124 -5.90 -2.24 0.91
C PHE A 124 -5.95 -1.58 2.29
N VAL A 125 -4.88 -1.69 3.07
CA VAL A 125 -4.77 -1.06 4.39
C VAL A 125 -3.41 -0.35 4.55
N GLY A 126 -3.42 0.91 5.00
CA GLY A 126 -2.24 1.69 5.34
C GLY A 126 -1.81 2.71 4.27
N LYS A 127 -0.50 2.90 4.14
CA LYS A 127 0.12 3.90 3.25
C LYS A 127 0.05 3.48 1.78
N TRP A 128 -0.66 4.25 0.95
CA TRP A 128 -0.71 4.01 -0.50
C TRP A 128 0.56 4.46 -1.20
N ASP A 129 0.83 5.77 -1.21
CA ASP A 129 2.05 6.37 -1.74
C ASP A 129 2.44 5.86 -3.15
N ALA A 130 1.44 5.71 -4.02
CA ALA A 130 1.61 5.32 -5.42
C ALA A 130 0.75 6.20 -6.36
N GLY A 131 0.49 7.44 -5.92
CA GLY A 131 -0.21 8.49 -6.63
C GLY A 131 -1.66 8.70 -6.17
N MET A 132 -2.10 9.95 -6.17
CA MET A 132 -3.48 10.36 -5.86
C MET A 132 -4.01 11.51 -6.73
N ALA A 133 -3.25 11.89 -7.77
CA ALA A 133 -3.62 12.94 -8.72
C ALA A 133 -5.03 12.80 -9.34
N THR A 134 -5.55 11.57 -9.45
CA THR A 134 -6.90 11.30 -9.97
C THR A 134 -7.51 10.11 -9.22
N PRO A 135 -8.84 9.91 -9.24
CA PRO A 135 -9.44 8.72 -8.62
C PRO A 135 -8.87 7.42 -9.18
N ARG A 136 -8.49 7.39 -10.47
CA ARG A 136 -7.81 6.24 -11.10
C ARG A 136 -6.40 5.98 -10.57
N HIS A 137 -5.80 6.87 -9.77
CA HIS A 137 -4.51 6.63 -9.10
C HIS A 137 -4.66 6.02 -7.71
N THR A 138 -5.82 6.12 -7.08
CA THR A 138 -6.09 5.56 -5.74
C THR A 138 -6.19 4.02 -5.76
N PRO A 139 -6.12 3.33 -4.61
CA PRO A 139 -6.35 1.89 -4.52
C PRO A 139 -7.65 1.43 -5.18
N LEU A 140 -8.76 2.15 -4.97
CA LEU A 140 -10.04 1.85 -5.62
C LEU A 140 -9.92 1.92 -7.14
N GLY A 141 -9.22 2.94 -7.64
CA GLY A 141 -8.87 3.09 -9.05
C GLY A 141 -7.92 2.01 -9.59
N ARG A 142 -7.27 1.23 -8.72
CA ARG A 142 -6.28 0.18 -9.05
C ARG A 142 -6.73 -1.24 -8.75
N GLY A 143 -8.04 -1.43 -8.56
CA GLY A 143 -8.66 -2.75 -8.46
C GLY A 143 -8.73 -3.31 -7.06
N TYR A 144 -8.51 -2.49 -6.03
CA TYR A 144 -8.94 -2.82 -4.68
C TYR A 144 -10.44 -2.53 -4.56
N SER A 145 -11.20 -3.48 -4.02
CA SER A 145 -12.63 -3.30 -3.72
C SER A 145 -12.84 -2.40 -2.51
N SER A 146 -11.85 -2.28 -1.64
CA SER A 146 -11.93 -1.49 -0.42
C SER A 146 -10.57 -0.92 -0.01
N MET A 147 -10.57 0.19 0.74
CA MET A 147 -9.36 0.83 1.24
C MET A 147 -9.57 1.38 2.64
N TYR A 148 -8.53 1.27 3.47
CA TYR A 148 -8.41 1.99 4.73
C TYR A 148 -6.99 2.54 4.92
N GLY A 149 -6.80 3.85 4.92
CA GLY A 149 -5.48 4.42 5.15
C GLY A 149 -5.33 5.80 4.54
N TYR A 150 -4.11 6.14 4.14
CA TYR A 150 -3.74 7.46 3.64
C TYR A 150 -2.94 7.38 2.34
N TYR A 151 -2.99 8.45 1.54
CA TYR A 151 -2.40 8.48 0.21
C TYR A 151 -0.94 8.93 0.16
N GLN A 152 -0.53 9.69 1.16
CA GLN A 152 0.65 10.54 1.15
C GLN A 152 1.95 9.80 1.51
N HIS A 153 3.07 10.50 1.33
CA HIS A 153 4.40 9.99 1.69
C HIS A 153 4.56 9.73 3.19
N ALA A 154 3.79 10.41 4.03
CA ALA A 154 3.83 10.26 5.48
C ALA A 154 2.49 10.69 6.08
N ASN A 155 2.29 10.31 7.34
CA ASN A 155 1.23 10.82 8.18
C ASN A 155 1.75 10.93 9.62
N ASP A 156 1.22 11.86 10.38
CA ASP A 156 1.38 11.85 11.83
C ASP A 156 0.58 10.68 12.43
N TYR A 157 1.14 9.98 13.41
CA TYR A 157 0.49 8.80 13.97
C TYR A 157 -0.75 9.15 14.81
N TRP A 158 -0.82 10.36 15.38
CA TRP A 158 -1.86 10.76 16.32
C TRP A 158 -2.91 11.68 15.68
N THR A 159 -2.42 12.78 15.12
CA THR A 159 -3.21 13.83 14.46
C THR A 159 -3.53 13.51 13.02
N LYS A 160 -2.77 12.57 12.42
CA LYS A 160 -2.97 12.12 11.05
C LYS A 160 -2.72 13.20 9.97
N GLY A 161 -2.08 14.30 10.33
CA GLY A 161 -1.65 15.36 9.41
C GLY A 161 -0.34 15.05 8.65
N GLU A 162 0.12 16.01 7.84
CA GLU A 162 1.38 15.91 7.08
C GLU A 162 2.42 16.93 7.55
N GLY A 163 3.59 16.46 7.98
CA GLY A 163 4.76 17.29 8.29
C GLY A 163 4.88 17.68 9.77
N GLU A 164 6.10 18.08 10.17
CA GLU A 164 6.41 18.56 11.52
C GLU A 164 5.42 19.66 11.97
N PRO A 165 4.93 19.65 13.23
CA PRO A 165 4.01 20.67 13.72
C PRO A 165 4.71 22.03 13.74
N SER A 166 4.53 22.82 12.67
CA SER A 166 4.94 24.22 12.67
C SER A 166 4.01 25.00 13.59
N LEU A 167 4.55 25.60 14.66
CA LEU A 167 3.84 26.41 15.67
C LEU A 167 3.06 27.64 15.13
N ARG A 168 2.93 27.80 13.81
CA ARG A 168 2.43 29.04 13.18
C ARG A 168 1.24 28.88 12.26
N GLU A 169 0.87 27.67 11.86
CA GLU A 169 -0.28 27.45 10.98
C GLU A 169 -0.97 26.15 11.39
N PRO A 170 -2.27 26.15 11.74
CA PRO A 170 -3.02 24.90 11.88
C PRO A 170 -3.01 24.23 10.51
N GLN A 171 -2.25 23.15 10.40
CA GLN A 171 -2.09 22.43 9.15
C GLN A 171 -3.47 22.02 8.63
N ARG A 172 -3.87 22.57 7.48
CA ARG A 172 -4.95 22.02 6.65
C ARG A 172 -4.45 20.73 5.98
N GLY A 173 -4.03 19.78 6.80
CA GLY A 173 -3.57 18.47 6.37
C GLY A 173 -4.75 17.65 5.90
N PHE A 174 -4.60 16.99 4.76
CA PHE A 174 -5.60 16.07 4.24
C PHE A 174 -5.83 14.92 5.23
N GLU A 175 -6.96 14.96 5.95
CA GLU A 175 -7.45 13.85 6.76
C GLU A 175 -8.04 12.76 5.84
N ALA A 176 -7.23 12.14 4.98
CA ALA A 176 -7.56 10.83 4.47
C ALA A 176 -7.17 9.82 5.55
N THR A 177 -7.97 9.77 6.62
CA THR A 177 -7.90 8.68 7.58
C THR A 177 -9.19 7.91 7.52
N GLY A 178 -9.10 6.65 7.11
CA GLY A 178 -10.11 5.69 7.50
C GLY A 178 -10.22 5.68 9.04
N GLU A 179 -11.43 5.56 9.55
CA GLU A 179 -11.75 5.07 10.90
C GLU A 179 -12.43 3.70 10.77
N VAL A 180 -12.02 2.72 11.57
CA VAL A 180 -12.54 1.35 11.47
C VAL A 180 -14.01 1.43 11.87
N ASP A 181 -14.93 1.19 10.94
CA ASP A 181 -16.30 0.92 11.31
C ASP A 181 -16.34 -0.44 12.03
N VAL A 182 -16.31 -0.35 13.36
CA VAL A 182 -16.32 -1.48 14.30
C VAL A 182 -17.56 -2.37 14.16
N CYS A 183 -18.57 -1.94 13.40
CA CYS A 183 -19.82 -2.68 13.22
C CYS A 183 -19.93 -3.37 11.85
N LEU A 184 -19.23 -2.92 10.81
CA LEU A 184 -19.49 -3.36 9.43
C LEU A 184 -18.45 -4.30 8.80
N ASN A 185 -17.28 -4.52 9.45
CA ASN A 185 -16.16 -5.26 8.84
C ASN A 185 -15.83 -4.77 7.41
N HIS A 186 -16.05 -3.48 7.13
CA HIS A 186 -15.91 -2.91 5.80
C HIS A 186 -14.88 -1.79 5.82
N PHE A 187 -13.83 -1.89 4.99
CA PHE A 187 -12.82 -0.86 4.84
C PHE A 187 -13.30 0.17 3.80
N THR A 188 -14.06 1.17 4.26
CA THR A 188 -14.64 2.19 3.37
C THR A 188 -13.67 3.34 3.12
N ASP A 189 -13.60 3.79 1.87
CA ASP A 189 -12.86 5.00 1.48
C ASP A 189 -13.58 6.25 2.01
N LEU A 190 -13.07 6.82 3.10
CA LEU A 190 -13.67 8.01 3.74
C LEU A 190 -13.35 9.33 3.02
N SER A 191 -12.62 9.30 1.89
CA SER A 191 -12.51 10.50 1.04
C SER A 191 -13.87 10.92 0.47
N GLU A 192 -14.86 10.01 0.40
CA GLU A 192 -16.25 10.34 0.08
C GLU A 192 -16.97 11.15 1.18
N ALA A 193 -16.46 11.12 2.41
CA ALA A 193 -17.05 11.77 3.58
C ALA A 193 -16.34 13.07 4.00
N ASN A 194 -15.17 13.38 3.43
CA ASN A 194 -14.38 14.56 3.80
C ASN A 194 -14.52 15.70 2.77
N ALA A 195 -15.26 16.75 3.13
CA ALA A 195 -15.48 17.94 2.30
C ALA A 195 -14.20 18.76 2.00
N THR A 196 -13.08 18.47 2.68
CA THR A 196 -11.77 19.11 2.44
C THR A 196 -10.86 18.28 1.53
N TYR A 197 -11.31 17.11 1.08
CA TYR A 197 -10.60 16.31 0.10
C TYR A 197 -10.69 16.96 -1.30
N PHE A 198 -9.58 17.53 -1.78
CA PHE A 198 -9.44 18.03 -3.17
C PHE A 198 -8.82 17.02 -4.14
N GLY A 199 -8.57 15.78 -3.70
CA GLY A 199 -8.38 14.69 -4.65
C GLY A 199 -9.71 14.40 -5.32
N GLY A 200 -9.71 13.95 -6.57
CA GLY A 200 -10.98 13.66 -7.24
C GLY A 200 -11.61 12.41 -6.66
N VAL A 201 -12.68 12.53 -5.86
CA VAL A 201 -13.69 11.47 -5.73
C VAL A 201 -15.02 12.00 -6.22
N ARG A 202 -15.31 11.71 -7.49
CA ARG A 202 -16.64 11.33 -7.98
C ARG A 202 -16.43 10.38 -9.15
N LEU A 203 -16.68 9.09 -8.95
CA LEU A 203 -17.16 8.26 -10.05
C LEU A 203 -18.62 8.64 -10.25
N ILE A 204 -18.88 9.62 -11.13
CA ILE A 204 -20.23 9.79 -11.66
C ILE A 204 -20.42 8.67 -12.67
N SER A 205 -21.39 7.82 -12.38
CA SER A 205 -21.93 6.80 -13.28
C SER A 205 -22.20 7.39 -14.67
N ASN A 206 -21.72 6.70 -15.70
CA ASN A 206 -22.53 6.16 -16.79
C ASN A 206 -21.76 5.04 -17.47
#